data_AF-A0A358CTB7-F1
#
_entry.id   AF-A0A358CTB7-F1
#
_cell.length_a   1.000
_cell.length_b   1.000
_cell.length_c   1.000
_cell.angle_alpha   90.00
_cell.angle_beta   90.00
_cell.angle_gamma   90.00
#
_symmetry.space_group_name_H-M   'P 1'
#
loop_
_entity.id
_entity.type
_entity.pdbx_description
1 polymer ?
#
loop_
_entity_poly.entity_id
_entity_poly.type
_entity_poly.pdbx_seq_one_letter_code
_entity_poly.pdbx_strand_id
1 'polypeptide(L)'
;MPKVSQSAAEIPNSFALLLGYLNFSAGAFDVSAWNSINDLYAQFEPIDANGDIVERADTVDGVADALREALKRLQQTDPAFRDVGQAEAVLRIVFENVLPAYRVFHSDLLEHQAIGAIERPFFLMAVFQAVLEIGGPWEGQDDVLVKKTLRKLNDYMGWRPVAVLENDQLSEPYSHERVRPLPIYRRGVGAAHGHFSRLVNQAIQILEEAPKELLQQADFDLDLLTELSVDPRAFDFLHPAASRPNYLFGLWDPMCIDKSGYYRRLVIQQATLEGILSWSAQGHPGVPVEELQKESAAVLAGVMLMASGLSGRGPGAVQAGLSLADLLPRIASYRDNFYQWLITRLPDDHRHRLEKEAQRLQQPFGGVRRHINMLLADRRARQVGSVT
;
A
#
# COMPACT_ATOMS: atom_id res chain seq x y z
N MET A 1 -41.03 -10.16 22.26
CA MET A 1 -40.80 -9.00 21.40
C MET A 1 -39.93 -9.44 20.24
N PRO A 2 -40.45 -9.48 18.99
CA PRO A 2 -39.65 -9.90 17.86
C PRO A 2 -38.67 -8.79 17.50
N LYS A 3 -37.42 -9.20 17.24
CA LYS A 3 -36.35 -8.36 16.71
C LYS A 3 -36.85 -7.67 15.44
N VAL A 4 -36.88 -6.35 15.46
CA VAL A 4 -37.03 -5.53 14.26
C VAL A 4 -35.86 -5.89 13.36
N SER A 5 -36.16 -6.56 12.26
CA SER A 5 -35.29 -6.72 11.10
C SER A 5 -34.81 -5.32 10.71
N GLN A 6 -33.49 -5.10 10.83
CA GLN A 6 -32.84 -3.95 10.22
C GLN A 6 -33.23 -3.97 8.74
N SER A 7 -34.03 -2.99 8.32
CA SER A 7 -34.21 -2.69 6.92
C SER A 7 -32.83 -2.52 6.31
N ALA A 8 -32.60 -3.10 5.13
CA ALA A 8 -31.46 -2.75 4.30
C ALA A 8 -31.42 -1.22 4.18
N ALA A 9 -30.55 -0.58 4.96
CA ALA A 9 -30.26 0.83 4.79
C ALA A 9 -29.79 0.95 3.34
N GLU A 10 -30.46 1.79 2.55
CA GLU A 10 -30.07 2.07 1.17
C GLU A 10 -28.57 2.37 1.17
N ILE A 11 -27.78 1.45 0.63
CA ILE A 11 -26.34 1.63 0.52
C ILE A 11 -26.16 2.93 -0.26
N PRO A 12 -25.47 3.94 0.30
CA PRO A 12 -25.25 5.20 -0.40
C PRO A 12 -24.68 4.93 -1.78
N ASN A 13 -25.22 5.59 -2.81
CA ASN A 13 -24.70 5.45 -4.16
C ASN A 13 -23.24 5.92 -4.21
N SER A 14 -22.29 4.98 -4.35
CA SER A 14 -20.84 5.26 -4.34
C SER A 14 -20.44 6.31 -5.40
N PHE A 15 -21.14 6.35 -6.54
CA PHE A 15 -20.93 7.42 -7.53
C PHE A 15 -21.31 8.80 -6.98
N ALA A 16 -22.46 8.93 -6.32
CA ALA A 16 -22.92 10.21 -5.78
C ALA A 16 -22.03 10.70 -4.64
N LEU A 17 -21.56 9.80 -3.77
CA LEU A 17 -20.62 10.14 -2.70
C LEU A 17 -19.28 10.64 -3.25
N LEU A 18 -18.69 9.89 -4.19
CA LEU A 18 -17.41 10.29 -4.78
C LEU A 18 -17.55 11.59 -5.59
N LEU A 19 -18.57 11.70 -6.45
CA LEU A 19 -18.77 12.91 -7.25
C LEU A 19 -19.11 14.13 -6.38
N GLY A 20 -19.86 13.95 -5.30
CA GLY A 20 -20.09 15.01 -4.31
C GLY A 20 -18.79 15.46 -3.66
N TYR A 21 -17.93 14.52 -3.27
CA TYR A 21 -16.59 14.83 -2.78
C TYR A 21 -15.76 15.62 -3.82
N LEU A 22 -15.72 15.16 -5.07
CA LEU A 22 -14.98 15.86 -6.14
C LEU A 22 -15.54 17.27 -6.41
N ASN A 23 -16.85 17.47 -6.22
CA ASN A 23 -17.49 18.75 -6.52
C ASN A 23 -17.38 19.78 -5.39
N PHE A 24 -17.37 19.35 -4.12
CA PHE A 24 -17.52 20.25 -2.97
C PHE A 24 -16.33 20.24 -2.01
N SER A 25 -15.44 19.25 -2.09
CA SER A 25 -14.27 19.17 -1.21
C SER A 25 -13.14 20.06 -1.68
N ALA A 26 -12.33 20.55 -0.73
CA ALA A 26 -11.02 21.16 -0.97
C ALA A 26 -9.87 20.14 -0.85
N GLY A 27 -10.19 18.84 -0.90
CA GLY A 27 -9.22 17.75 -0.82
C GLY A 27 -8.90 17.29 0.62
N ALA A 28 -9.77 17.56 1.59
CA ALA A 28 -9.63 16.95 2.91
C ALA A 28 -9.89 15.43 2.85
N PHE A 29 -9.17 14.62 3.64
CA PHE A 29 -9.40 13.18 3.65
C PHE A 29 -10.83 12.84 4.10
N ASP A 30 -11.55 12.07 3.28
CA ASP A 30 -12.93 11.64 3.52
C ASP A 30 -13.06 10.12 3.36
N VAL A 31 -13.39 9.42 4.45
CA VAL A 31 -13.46 7.95 4.46
C VAL A 31 -14.52 7.43 3.48
N SER A 32 -15.66 8.11 3.35
CA SER A 32 -16.75 7.68 2.47
C SER A 32 -16.38 7.80 1.01
N ALA A 33 -15.69 8.86 0.60
CA ALA A 33 -15.19 9.03 -0.76
C ALA A 33 -14.12 7.98 -1.13
N TRP A 34 -13.21 7.68 -0.19
CA TRP A 34 -12.18 6.66 -0.38
C TRP A 34 -12.75 5.23 -0.42
N ASN A 35 -13.79 4.93 0.37
CA ASN A 35 -14.54 3.67 0.22
C ASN A 35 -15.25 3.62 -1.13
N SER A 36 -15.85 4.73 -1.56
CA SER A 36 -16.62 4.80 -2.80
C SER A 36 -15.77 4.44 -4.02
N ILE A 37 -14.54 4.94 -4.14
CA ILE A 37 -13.68 4.54 -5.28
C ILE A 37 -13.37 3.03 -5.26
N ASN A 38 -13.29 2.43 -4.08
CA ASN A 38 -12.99 1.02 -3.90
C ASN A 38 -14.17 0.17 -4.41
N ASP A 39 -15.39 0.57 -4.03
CA ASP A 39 -16.63 -0.03 -4.48
C ASP A 39 -16.81 0.12 -6.00
N LEU A 40 -16.37 1.25 -6.58
CA LEU A 40 -16.41 1.45 -8.02
C LEU A 40 -15.49 0.47 -8.74
N TYR A 41 -14.23 0.31 -8.30
CA TYR A 41 -13.31 -0.68 -8.91
C TYR A 41 -13.87 -2.10 -8.81
N ALA A 42 -14.50 -2.45 -7.69
CA ALA A 42 -15.14 -3.75 -7.50
C ALA A 42 -16.28 -4.07 -8.50
N GLN A 43 -16.87 -3.05 -9.14
CA GLN A 43 -17.88 -3.26 -10.18
C GLN A 43 -17.28 -3.69 -11.53
N PHE A 44 -16.00 -3.38 -11.78
CA PHE A 44 -15.31 -3.69 -13.04
C PHE A 44 -14.42 -4.92 -12.94
N GLU A 45 -13.94 -5.24 -11.74
CA GLU A 45 -12.97 -6.31 -11.49
C GLU A 45 -13.62 -7.46 -10.72
N PRO A 46 -13.96 -8.58 -11.41
CA PRO A 46 -14.64 -9.69 -10.78
C PRO A 46 -13.70 -10.48 -9.86
N ILE A 47 -14.29 -11.17 -8.90
CA ILE A 47 -13.61 -12.16 -8.06
C ILE A 47 -13.69 -13.52 -8.77
N ASP A 48 -12.56 -14.23 -8.83
CA ASP A 48 -12.47 -15.56 -9.42
C ASP A 48 -12.96 -16.68 -8.48
N ALA A 49 -12.83 -17.94 -8.92
CA ALA A 49 -13.26 -19.10 -8.14
C ALA A 49 -12.46 -19.35 -6.85
N ASN A 50 -11.24 -18.79 -6.74
CA ASN A 50 -10.37 -18.90 -5.57
C ASN A 50 -10.60 -17.75 -4.57
N GLY A 51 -11.47 -16.80 -4.93
CA GLY A 51 -11.70 -15.60 -4.13
C GLY A 51 -10.68 -14.50 -4.39
N ASP A 52 -9.94 -14.57 -5.51
CA ASP A 52 -8.95 -13.58 -5.89
C ASP A 52 -9.53 -12.56 -6.88
N ILE A 53 -9.12 -11.29 -6.75
CA ILE A 53 -9.60 -10.19 -7.62
C ILE A 53 -8.85 -10.25 -8.95
N VAL A 54 -9.59 -10.28 -10.05
CA VAL A 54 -9.03 -10.25 -11.42
C VAL A 54 -8.93 -8.80 -11.88
N GLU A 55 -7.77 -8.20 -11.67
CA GLU A 55 -7.46 -6.85 -12.13
C GLU A 55 -7.44 -6.76 -13.65
N ARG A 56 -7.86 -5.60 -14.19
CA ARG A 56 -7.86 -5.36 -15.64
C ARG A 56 -7.11 -4.08 -15.98
N ALA A 57 -6.43 -4.11 -17.13
CA ALA A 57 -5.59 -3.01 -17.59
C ALA A 57 -6.39 -1.73 -17.91
N ASP A 58 -7.66 -1.87 -18.27
CA ASP A 58 -8.59 -0.83 -18.71
C ASP A 58 -9.60 -0.41 -17.62
N THR A 59 -9.49 -0.93 -16.39
CA THR A 59 -10.42 -0.59 -15.30
C THR A 59 -10.50 0.92 -15.06
N VAL A 60 -9.36 1.62 -15.12
CA VAL A 60 -9.32 3.09 -14.92
C VAL A 60 -10.14 3.84 -15.95
N ASP A 61 -10.13 3.39 -17.21
CA ASP A 61 -10.89 4.01 -18.30
C ASP A 61 -12.39 3.77 -18.10
N GLY A 62 -12.78 2.53 -17.73
CA GLY A 62 -14.16 2.19 -17.38
C GLY A 62 -14.69 2.99 -16.20
N VAL A 63 -13.87 3.19 -15.15
CA VAL A 63 -14.21 4.04 -14.00
C VAL A 63 -14.35 5.50 -14.41
N ALA A 64 -13.46 6.02 -15.26
CA ALA A 64 -13.54 7.39 -15.75
C ALA A 64 -14.84 7.66 -16.51
N ASP A 65 -15.21 6.76 -17.43
CA ASP A 65 -16.42 6.88 -18.23
C ASP A 65 -17.68 6.75 -17.37
N ALA A 66 -17.71 5.80 -16.43
CA ALA A 66 -18.82 5.65 -15.52
C ALA A 66 -19.00 6.86 -14.59
N LEU A 67 -17.91 7.48 -14.12
CA LEU A 67 -17.98 8.72 -13.35
C LEU A 67 -18.53 9.89 -14.16
N ARG A 68 -18.09 10.06 -15.41
CA ARG A 68 -18.61 11.09 -16.32
C ARG A 68 -20.10 10.89 -16.61
N GLU A 69 -20.52 9.66 -16.86
CA GLU A 69 -21.94 9.35 -17.07
C GLU A 69 -22.78 9.59 -15.81
N ALA A 70 -22.30 9.14 -14.65
CA ALA A 70 -22.98 9.33 -13.39
C ALA A 70 -23.13 10.82 -13.04
N LEU A 71 -22.11 11.64 -13.32
CA LEU A 71 -22.17 13.09 -13.10
C LEU A 71 -23.25 13.75 -13.97
N LYS A 72 -23.33 13.39 -15.26
CA LYS A 72 -24.39 13.87 -16.17
C LYS A 72 -25.78 13.49 -15.68
N ARG A 73 -25.95 12.26 -15.16
CA ARG A 73 -27.22 11.80 -14.60
C ARG A 73 -27.57 12.59 -13.34
N LEU A 74 -26.63 12.73 -12.40
CA LEU A 74 -26.84 13.47 -11.15
C LEU A 74 -27.18 14.94 -11.40
N GLN A 75 -26.54 15.59 -12.38
CA GLN A 75 -26.87 16.97 -12.75
C GLN A 75 -28.34 17.13 -13.21
N GLN A 76 -28.92 16.10 -13.81
CA GLN A 76 -30.32 16.10 -14.26
C GLN A 76 -31.30 15.71 -13.15
N THR A 77 -30.89 14.85 -12.22
CA THR A 77 -31.82 14.21 -11.26
C THR A 77 -31.71 14.72 -9.83
N ASP A 78 -30.58 15.33 -9.45
CA ASP A 78 -30.30 15.76 -8.08
C ASP A 78 -30.00 17.27 -8.03
N PRO A 79 -30.86 18.08 -7.37
CA PRO A 79 -30.64 19.52 -7.22
C PRO A 79 -29.31 19.90 -6.56
N ALA A 80 -28.70 19.03 -5.74
CA ALA A 80 -27.39 19.27 -5.17
C ALA A 80 -26.30 19.36 -6.24
N PHE A 81 -26.46 18.66 -7.36
CA PHE A 81 -25.55 18.64 -8.50
C PHE A 81 -25.95 19.63 -9.60
N ARG A 82 -26.63 20.74 -9.26
CA ARG A 82 -26.96 21.76 -10.27
C ARG A 82 -25.70 22.40 -10.87
N ASP A 83 -24.72 22.71 -10.03
CA ASP A 83 -23.40 23.20 -10.46
C ASP A 83 -22.38 22.09 -10.25
N VAL A 84 -21.81 21.58 -11.35
CA VAL A 84 -20.84 20.48 -11.38
C VAL A 84 -19.49 20.91 -11.93
N GLY A 85 -19.26 22.22 -12.10
CA GLY A 85 -18.08 22.72 -12.80
C GLY A 85 -16.77 22.24 -12.18
N GLN A 86 -16.71 22.12 -10.85
CA GLN A 86 -15.54 21.58 -10.17
C GLN A 86 -15.35 20.08 -10.45
N ALA A 87 -16.39 19.26 -10.27
CA ALA A 87 -16.28 17.82 -10.55
C ALA A 87 -15.93 17.54 -12.01
N GLU A 88 -16.55 18.23 -12.97
CA GLU A 88 -16.23 18.08 -14.39
C GLU A 88 -14.76 18.42 -14.68
N ALA A 89 -14.26 19.53 -14.15
CA ALA A 89 -12.88 19.94 -14.35
C ALA A 89 -11.89 18.98 -13.67
N VAL A 90 -12.17 18.53 -12.45
CA VAL A 90 -11.33 17.58 -11.72
C VAL A 90 -11.24 16.24 -12.45
N LEU A 91 -12.37 15.71 -12.94
CA LEU A 91 -12.37 14.49 -13.76
C LEU A 91 -11.54 14.67 -15.03
N ARG A 92 -11.75 15.77 -15.78
CA ARG A 92 -10.96 16.09 -16.97
C ARG A 92 -9.46 16.12 -16.65
N ILE A 93 -9.06 16.95 -15.69
CA ILE A 93 -7.65 17.17 -15.35
C ILE A 93 -6.99 15.88 -14.87
N VAL A 94 -7.65 15.08 -14.04
CA VAL A 94 -7.06 13.84 -13.54
C VAL A 94 -6.86 12.83 -14.68
N PHE A 95 -7.92 12.50 -15.42
CA PHE A 95 -7.87 11.44 -16.41
C PHE A 95 -7.14 11.83 -17.70
N GLU A 96 -7.27 13.08 -18.15
CA GLU A 96 -6.73 13.52 -19.45
C GLU A 96 -5.35 14.18 -19.33
N ASN A 97 -4.99 14.70 -18.16
CA ASN A 97 -3.72 15.43 -17.98
C ASN A 97 -2.80 14.80 -16.95
N VAL A 98 -3.24 14.59 -15.70
CA VAL A 98 -2.36 14.16 -14.61
C VAL A 98 -1.91 12.71 -14.76
N LEU A 99 -2.82 11.76 -15.01
CA LEU A 99 -2.44 10.34 -15.16
C LEU A 99 -1.48 10.11 -16.34
N PRO A 100 -1.75 10.66 -17.56
CA PRO A 100 -0.78 10.56 -18.66
C PRO A 100 0.56 11.23 -18.33
N ALA A 101 0.54 12.42 -17.72
CA ALA A 101 1.76 13.12 -17.35
C ALA A 101 2.57 12.36 -16.28
N TYR A 102 1.91 11.67 -15.34
CA TYR A 102 2.57 10.84 -14.33
C TYR A 102 3.29 9.66 -14.99
N ARG A 103 2.64 8.96 -15.94
CA ARG A 103 3.25 7.87 -16.71
C ARG A 103 4.47 8.34 -17.49
N VAL A 104 4.38 9.48 -18.17
CA VAL A 104 5.50 10.06 -18.93
C VAL A 104 6.63 10.51 -18.01
N PHE A 105 6.33 11.15 -16.89
CA PHE A 105 7.33 11.63 -15.94
C PHE A 105 8.15 10.47 -15.34
N HIS A 106 7.51 9.34 -15.09
CA HIS A 106 8.10 8.16 -14.45
C HIS A 106 8.41 7.03 -15.43
N SER A 107 8.50 7.30 -16.74
CA SER A 107 8.76 6.24 -17.72
C SER A 107 10.11 5.56 -17.50
N ASP A 108 11.10 6.28 -16.96
CA ASP A 108 12.40 5.75 -16.59
C ASP A 108 12.36 4.78 -15.40
N LEU A 109 11.50 5.05 -14.42
CA LEU A 109 11.40 4.26 -13.19
C LEU A 109 10.34 3.15 -13.24
N LEU A 110 9.23 3.38 -13.93
CA LEU A 110 8.00 2.59 -13.83
C LEU A 110 7.59 1.91 -15.15
N GLU A 111 8.40 1.98 -16.22
CA GLU A 111 8.09 1.30 -17.49
C GLU A 111 7.87 -0.22 -17.35
N HIS A 112 8.53 -0.85 -16.37
CA HIS A 112 8.35 -2.28 -16.08
C HIS A 112 6.97 -2.64 -15.50
N GLN A 113 6.18 -1.66 -15.05
CA GLN A 113 4.86 -1.89 -14.48
C GLN A 113 3.86 -2.22 -15.58
N ALA A 114 2.99 -3.20 -15.31
CA ALA A 114 1.93 -3.56 -16.24
C ALA A 114 0.94 -2.39 -16.40
N ILE A 115 0.30 -2.31 -17.57
CA ILE A 115 -0.77 -1.34 -17.82
C ILE A 115 -1.89 -1.57 -16.79
N GLY A 116 -2.32 -0.50 -16.12
CA GLY A 116 -3.36 -0.54 -15.07
C GLY A 116 -2.85 -0.95 -13.68
N ALA A 117 -1.57 -1.30 -13.52
CA ALA A 117 -0.99 -1.67 -12.22
C ALA A 117 -0.77 -0.46 -11.29
N ILE A 118 -0.62 0.75 -11.85
CA ILE A 118 -0.44 1.98 -11.09
C ILE A 118 -1.77 2.65 -10.78
N GLU A 119 -2.68 2.71 -11.75
CA GLU A 119 -3.99 3.38 -11.63
C GLU A 119 -5.00 2.53 -10.84
N ARG A 120 -4.64 2.23 -9.59
CA ARG A 120 -5.43 1.50 -8.59
C ARG A 120 -6.27 2.50 -7.77
N PRO A 121 -7.35 2.07 -7.10
CA PRO A 121 -8.36 2.98 -6.55
C PRO A 121 -7.79 4.03 -5.58
N PHE A 122 -6.90 3.61 -4.68
CA PHE A 122 -6.32 4.53 -3.70
C PHE A 122 -5.20 5.41 -4.26
N PHE A 123 -4.51 4.98 -5.32
CA PHE A 123 -3.63 5.88 -6.07
C PHE A 123 -4.47 6.96 -6.77
N LEU A 124 -5.55 6.57 -7.43
CA LEU A 124 -6.46 7.50 -8.08
C LEU A 124 -7.08 8.50 -7.09
N MET A 125 -7.45 8.07 -5.87
CA MET A 125 -7.89 8.99 -4.82
C MET A 125 -6.80 9.92 -4.32
N ALA A 126 -5.54 9.47 -4.22
CA ALA A 126 -4.43 10.35 -3.90
C ALA A 126 -4.23 11.42 -4.99
N VAL A 127 -4.44 11.07 -6.26
CA VAL A 127 -4.41 12.01 -7.39
C VAL A 127 -5.57 13.02 -7.31
N PHE A 128 -6.81 12.56 -7.11
CA PHE A 128 -7.96 13.45 -6.90
C PHE A 128 -7.74 14.41 -5.73
N GLN A 129 -7.29 13.87 -4.58
CA GLN A 129 -7.00 14.68 -3.40
C GLN A 129 -5.93 15.73 -3.69
N ALA A 130 -4.83 15.36 -4.37
CA ALA A 130 -3.77 16.29 -4.72
C ALA A 130 -4.25 17.43 -5.63
N VAL A 131 -5.07 17.13 -6.65
CA VAL A 131 -5.68 18.13 -7.53
C VAL A 131 -6.60 19.07 -6.76
N LEU A 132 -7.47 18.53 -5.90
CA LEU A 132 -8.39 19.31 -5.08
C LEU A 132 -7.66 20.23 -4.08
N GLU A 133 -6.60 19.73 -3.43
CA GLU A 133 -5.81 20.51 -2.47
C GLU A 133 -4.99 21.64 -3.13
N ILE A 134 -4.58 21.47 -4.39
CA ILE A 134 -3.95 22.55 -5.16
C ILE A 134 -4.97 23.63 -5.50
N GLY A 135 -6.21 23.23 -5.74
CA GLY A 135 -7.32 24.11 -6.07
C GLY A 135 -7.23 24.71 -7.47
N GLY A 136 -8.27 25.48 -7.83
CA GLY A 136 -8.37 26.14 -9.13
C GLY A 136 -7.30 27.23 -9.39
N PRO A 137 -7.37 27.92 -10.53
CA PRO A 137 -8.51 27.96 -11.45
C PRO A 137 -8.68 26.64 -12.23
N TRP A 138 -9.94 26.23 -12.41
CA TRP A 138 -10.34 24.99 -13.07
C TRP A 138 -10.33 25.07 -14.62
N GLU A 139 -9.95 26.24 -15.15
CA GLU A 139 -9.83 26.52 -16.58
C GLU A 139 -8.53 27.27 -16.89
N GLY A 140 -7.91 26.93 -18.01
CA GLY A 140 -6.82 27.70 -18.63
C GLY A 140 -5.45 27.60 -17.96
N GLN A 141 -5.27 26.73 -16.95
CA GLN A 141 -3.98 26.56 -16.24
C GLN A 141 -3.60 25.09 -15.99
N ASP A 142 -4.16 24.18 -16.79
CA ASP A 142 -4.02 22.74 -16.59
C ASP A 142 -2.55 22.30 -16.51
N ASP A 143 -1.65 22.85 -17.35
CA ASP A 143 -0.20 22.55 -17.31
C ASP A 143 0.48 22.92 -15.97
N VAL A 144 0.09 24.06 -15.38
CA VAL A 144 0.64 24.51 -14.09
C VAL A 144 0.11 23.64 -12.97
N LEU A 145 -1.18 23.30 -13.03
CA LEU A 145 -1.84 22.44 -12.05
C LEU A 145 -1.25 21.02 -12.09
N VAL A 146 -1.03 20.44 -13.27
CA VAL A 146 -0.37 19.14 -13.46
C VAL A 146 1.03 19.15 -12.85
N LYS A 147 1.86 20.15 -13.17
CA LYS A 147 3.23 20.26 -12.61
C LYS A 147 3.22 20.35 -11.07
N LYS A 148 2.31 21.12 -10.49
CA LYS A 148 2.14 21.19 -9.02
C LYS A 148 1.68 19.86 -8.45
N THR A 149 0.75 19.18 -9.14
CA THR A 149 0.20 17.87 -8.73
C THR A 149 1.28 16.81 -8.71
N LEU A 150 2.09 16.70 -9.78
CA LEU A 150 3.20 15.75 -9.84
C LEU A 150 4.22 15.98 -8.72
N ARG A 151 4.60 17.24 -8.45
CA ARG A 151 5.51 17.56 -7.35
C ARG A 151 4.96 17.16 -5.98
N LYS A 152 3.64 17.30 -5.79
CA LYS A 152 2.96 16.94 -4.54
C LYS A 152 2.82 15.43 -4.38
N LEU A 153 2.52 14.71 -5.46
CA LEU A 153 2.39 13.26 -5.47
C LEU A 153 3.74 12.56 -5.24
N ASN A 154 4.81 13.07 -5.86
CA ASN A 154 6.17 12.53 -5.78
C ASN A 154 6.83 12.87 -4.44
N ASP A 155 6.24 12.36 -3.36
CA ASP A 155 6.58 12.66 -1.98
C ASP A 155 7.47 11.60 -1.32
N TYR A 156 7.73 10.47 -1.99
CA TYR A 156 8.50 9.36 -1.44
C TYR A 156 9.77 9.09 -2.22
N MET A 157 10.88 8.94 -1.49
CA MET A 157 12.20 8.64 -2.04
C MET A 157 12.69 7.24 -1.64
N GLY A 158 12.24 6.73 -0.49
CA GLY A 158 12.85 5.60 0.20
C GLY A 158 14.18 5.97 0.84
N TRP A 159 14.98 4.97 1.20
CA TRP A 159 16.31 5.22 1.75
C TRP A 159 17.33 5.42 0.63
N ARG A 160 17.86 6.63 0.51
CA ARG A 160 18.98 6.97 -0.38
C ARG A 160 20.08 7.65 0.43
N PRO A 161 21.34 7.16 0.39
CA PRO A 161 22.45 7.87 0.99
C PRO A 161 22.68 9.16 0.19
N VAL A 162 22.46 10.29 0.83
CA VAL A 162 22.76 11.59 0.24
C VAL A 162 24.27 11.81 0.33
N ALA A 163 24.93 11.96 -0.82
CA ALA A 163 26.34 12.30 -0.84
C ALA A 163 26.56 13.66 -0.18
N VAL A 164 27.47 13.71 0.80
CA VAL A 164 28.03 14.96 1.32
C VAL A 164 29.15 15.34 0.36
N LEU A 165 29.00 16.48 -0.31
CA LEU A 165 30.02 17.02 -1.20
C LEU A 165 31.20 17.57 -0.38
N GLU A 166 32.34 17.80 -1.04
CA GLU A 166 33.57 18.30 -0.38
C GLU A 166 33.39 19.66 0.32
N ASN A 167 32.32 20.39 0.01
CA ASN A 167 31.94 21.66 0.64
C ASN A 167 30.93 21.50 1.78
N ASP A 168 30.77 20.30 2.34
CA ASP A 168 29.80 19.94 3.38
C ASP A 168 28.33 20.17 2.98
N GLN A 169 28.04 20.34 1.69
CA GLN A 169 26.66 20.41 1.20
C GLN A 169 26.13 19.01 0.90
N LEU A 170 24.92 18.76 1.36
CA LEU A 170 24.15 17.57 0.97
C LEU A 170 23.68 17.76 -0.47
N SER A 171 23.94 16.77 -1.33
CA SER A 171 23.35 16.74 -2.67
C SER A 171 21.82 16.65 -2.57
N GLU A 172 21.08 17.56 -3.20
CA GLU A 172 19.63 17.43 -3.28
C GLU A 172 19.25 16.25 -4.20
N PRO A 173 18.40 15.31 -3.73
CA PRO A 173 17.92 14.22 -4.58
C PRO A 173 17.19 14.75 -5.81
N TYR A 174 17.43 14.14 -6.97
CA TYR A 174 16.77 14.52 -8.20
C TYR A 174 15.25 14.32 -8.10
N SER A 175 14.47 15.25 -8.66
CA SER A 175 13.00 15.17 -8.61
C SER A 175 12.42 13.90 -9.22
N HIS A 176 13.09 13.34 -10.25
CA HIS A 176 12.71 12.08 -10.89
C HIS A 176 12.96 10.84 -10.02
N GLU A 177 13.78 10.93 -8.95
CA GLU A 177 13.97 9.78 -8.05
C GLU A 177 12.79 9.57 -7.09
N ARG A 178 11.97 10.62 -6.91
CA ARG A 178 10.81 10.57 -6.02
C ARG A 178 9.60 10.09 -6.77
N VAL A 179 8.81 9.22 -6.14
CA VAL A 179 7.59 8.65 -6.69
C VAL A 179 6.45 8.79 -5.68
N ARG A 180 5.19 8.66 -6.12
CA ARG A 180 4.09 8.40 -5.19
C ARG A 180 4.06 6.89 -4.91
N PRO A 181 4.25 6.44 -3.65
CA PRO A 181 4.09 5.03 -3.34
C PRO A 181 2.60 4.68 -3.44
N LEU A 182 2.29 3.47 -3.90
CA LEU A 182 0.91 3.05 -4.20
C LEU A 182 0.21 2.66 -2.90
N PRO A 183 -0.83 3.40 -2.45
CA PRO A 183 -1.49 3.05 -1.22
C PRO A 183 -2.30 1.78 -1.40
N ILE A 184 -2.07 0.80 -0.52
CA ILE A 184 -2.75 -0.49 -0.50
C ILE A 184 -3.60 -0.68 0.76
N TYR A 185 -3.48 0.22 1.74
CA TYR A 185 -4.39 0.34 2.87
C TYR A 185 -4.44 1.78 3.40
N ARG A 186 -5.63 2.20 3.84
CA ARG A 186 -5.88 3.49 4.47
C ARG A 186 -6.70 3.31 5.74
N ARG A 187 -6.28 3.95 6.83
CA ARG A 187 -7.01 3.88 8.11
C ARG A 187 -8.43 4.40 7.95
N GLY A 188 -9.39 3.65 8.49
CA GLY A 188 -10.83 3.93 8.39
C GLY A 188 -11.49 3.46 7.09
N VAL A 189 -10.70 3.10 6.08
CA VAL A 189 -11.19 2.60 4.77
C VAL A 189 -10.93 1.10 4.65
N GLY A 190 -9.74 0.64 5.02
CA GLY A 190 -9.31 -0.76 4.85
C GLY A 190 -8.34 -0.92 3.68
N ALA A 191 -8.20 -2.14 3.16
CA ALA A 191 -7.33 -2.42 2.02
C ALA A 191 -7.93 -1.92 0.69
N ALA A 192 -7.04 -1.47 -0.20
CA ALA A 192 -7.39 -1.14 -1.58
C ALA A 192 -7.94 -2.38 -2.30
N HIS A 193 -8.91 -2.17 -3.20
CA HIS A 193 -9.42 -3.20 -4.09
C HIS A 193 -8.33 -3.57 -5.10
N GLY A 194 -8.07 -4.87 -5.19
CA GLY A 194 -6.99 -5.43 -6.00
C GLY A 194 -6.43 -6.73 -5.41
N HIS A 195 -5.45 -7.30 -6.08
CA HIS A 195 -4.88 -8.61 -5.77
C HIS A 195 -4.24 -8.68 -4.37
N PHE A 196 -3.80 -7.55 -3.80
CA PHE A 196 -3.30 -7.49 -2.42
C PHE A 196 -4.39 -7.33 -1.35
N SER A 197 -5.66 -7.07 -1.72
CA SER A 197 -6.72 -6.66 -0.79
C SER A 197 -6.90 -7.66 0.36
N ARG A 198 -7.04 -8.94 0.02
CA ARG A 198 -7.24 -10.02 1.01
C ARG A 198 -6.03 -10.17 1.93
N LEU A 199 -4.83 -10.18 1.35
CA LEU A 199 -3.57 -10.31 2.07
C LEU A 199 -3.40 -9.18 3.09
N VAL A 200 -3.65 -7.93 2.66
CA VAL A 200 -3.50 -6.74 3.49
C VAL A 200 -4.56 -6.70 4.59
N ASN A 201 -5.83 -6.95 4.25
CA ASN A 201 -6.90 -6.98 5.26
C ASN A 201 -6.64 -8.01 6.37
N GLN A 202 -6.22 -9.23 5.99
CA GLN A 202 -5.90 -10.26 6.98
C GLN A 202 -4.66 -9.90 7.81
N ALA A 203 -3.63 -9.30 7.21
CA ALA A 203 -2.46 -8.85 7.95
C ALA A 203 -2.79 -7.75 8.97
N ILE A 204 -3.63 -6.79 8.59
CA ILE A 204 -4.12 -5.74 9.50
C ILE A 204 -4.93 -6.36 10.63
N GLN A 205 -5.85 -7.27 10.33
CA GLN A 205 -6.64 -7.97 11.35
C GLN A 205 -5.75 -8.72 12.36
N ILE A 206 -4.72 -9.43 11.89
CA ILE A 206 -3.75 -10.11 12.76
C ILE A 206 -3.06 -9.11 13.70
N LEU A 207 -2.70 -7.92 13.20
CA LEU A 207 -2.08 -6.87 14.00
C LEU A 207 -3.07 -6.22 14.98
N GLU A 208 -4.35 -6.11 14.65
CA GLU A 208 -5.40 -5.63 15.55
C GLU A 208 -5.61 -6.57 16.75
N GLU A 209 -5.53 -7.88 16.51
CA GLU A 209 -5.71 -8.92 17.54
C GLU A 209 -4.44 -9.17 18.37
N ALA A 210 -3.28 -8.69 17.91
CA ALA A 210 -1.99 -8.91 18.57
C ALA A 210 -1.88 -8.17 19.92
N PRO A 211 -1.28 -8.81 20.95
CA PRO A 211 -0.93 -8.13 22.18
C PRO A 211 -0.09 -6.87 21.92
N LYS A 212 -0.49 -5.74 22.51
CA LYS A 212 0.18 -4.45 22.30
C LYS A 212 1.66 -4.51 22.69
N GLU A 213 2.00 -5.32 23.69
CA GLU A 213 3.37 -5.52 24.17
C GLU A 213 4.26 -6.22 23.12
N LEU A 214 3.69 -7.03 22.23
CA LEU A 214 4.43 -7.62 21.11
C LEU A 214 4.69 -6.57 20.02
N LEU A 215 3.71 -5.73 19.70
CA LEU A 215 3.86 -4.66 18.71
C LEU A 215 4.85 -3.59 19.17
N GLN A 216 4.81 -3.24 20.46
CA GLN A 216 5.71 -2.24 21.06
C GLN A 216 7.18 -2.64 21.00
N GLN A 217 7.51 -3.95 21.01
CA GLN A 217 8.91 -4.40 20.82
C GLN A 217 9.46 -4.03 19.43
N ALA A 218 8.57 -3.93 18.44
CA ALA A 218 8.88 -3.50 17.09
C ALA A 218 8.74 -1.98 16.90
N ASP A 219 8.57 -1.22 17.99
CA ASP A 219 8.23 0.22 17.96
C ASP A 219 7.01 0.49 17.05
N PHE A 220 6.08 -0.47 16.97
CA PHE A 220 4.92 -0.41 16.09
C PHE A 220 3.66 -0.13 16.90
N ASP A 221 2.86 0.82 16.41
CA ASP A 221 1.53 1.11 16.92
C ASP A 221 0.58 1.21 15.72
N LEU A 222 -0.38 0.30 15.65
CA LEU A 222 -1.31 0.23 14.53
C LEU A 222 -2.18 1.50 14.45
N ASP A 223 -2.48 2.15 15.58
CA ASP A 223 -3.21 3.42 15.59
C ASP A 223 -2.40 4.57 14.98
N LEU A 224 -1.08 4.40 14.80
CA LEU A 224 -0.26 5.38 14.10
C LEU A 224 -0.23 5.19 12.58
N LEU A 225 -0.51 3.98 12.09
CA LEU A 225 -0.53 3.65 10.67
C LEU A 225 -1.74 4.26 9.99
N THR A 226 -1.54 5.37 9.26
CA THR A 226 -2.60 5.98 8.43
C THR A 226 -2.63 5.43 7.02
N GLU A 227 -1.47 4.99 6.51
CA GLU A 227 -1.27 4.50 5.15
C GLU A 227 -0.25 3.36 5.15
N LEU A 228 -0.59 2.25 4.50
CA LEU A 228 0.39 1.25 4.06
C LEU A 228 0.45 1.33 2.54
N SER A 229 1.66 1.48 2.02
CA SER A 229 1.89 1.66 0.59
C SER A 229 2.98 0.75 0.07
N VAL A 230 2.97 0.53 -1.24
CA VAL A 230 3.99 -0.22 -1.96
C VAL A 230 4.88 0.77 -2.71
N ASP A 231 6.20 0.53 -2.67
CA ASP A 231 7.14 1.18 -3.58
C ASP A 231 7.00 0.54 -4.97
N PRO A 232 6.49 1.26 -5.99
CA PRO A 232 6.25 0.70 -7.32
C PRO A 232 7.51 0.61 -8.17
N ARG A 233 8.66 1.04 -7.67
CA ARG A 233 9.92 0.95 -8.41
C ARG A 233 10.40 -0.49 -8.42
N ALA A 234 11.07 -0.89 -9.50
CA ALA A 234 11.76 -2.16 -9.53
C ALA A 234 12.80 -2.20 -8.40
N PHE A 235 12.87 -3.31 -7.68
CA PHE A 235 13.86 -3.44 -6.62
C PHE A 235 15.24 -3.74 -7.22
N ASP A 236 16.14 -2.77 -7.13
CA ASP A 236 17.53 -2.93 -7.54
C ASP A 236 18.36 -3.58 -6.42
N PHE A 237 18.71 -4.86 -6.58
CA PHE A 237 19.52 -5.61 -5.61
C PHE A 237 21.01 -5.21 -5.61
N LEU A 238 21.46 -4.46 -6.61
CA LEU A 238 22.82 -3.93 -6.68
C LEU A 238 22.94 -2.55 -6.04
N HIS A 239 21.81 -1.87 -5.80
CA HIS A 239 21.82 -0.56 -5.18
C HIS A 239 22.43 -0.64 -3.76
N PRO A 240 23.34 0.27 -3.35
CA PRO A 240 23.94 0.24 -2.01
C PRO A 240 22.93 0.20 -0.85
N ALA A 241 21.73 0.73 -1.05
CA ALA A 241 20.61 0.60 -0.11
C ALA A 241 20.21 -0.85 0.18
N ALA A 242 20.24 -1.73 -0.83
CA ALA A 242 19.88 -3.12 -0.69
C ALA A 242 20.86 -3.91 0.18
N SER A 243 22.06 -3.39 0.42
CA SER A 243 23.01 -3.96 1.40
C SER A 243 22.58 -3.73 2.85
N ARG A 244 21.62 -2.83 3.11
CA ARG A 244 21.09 -2.64 4.46
C ARG A 244 20.23 -3.84 4.86
N PRO A 245 20.47 -4.42 6.05
CA PRO A 245 19.62 -5.47 6.57
C PRO A 245 18.16 -5.06 6.57
N ASN A 246 17.27 -5.96 6.14
CA ASN A 246 15.82 -5.79 6.15
C ASN A 246 15.25 -4.62 5.32
N TYR A 247 16.06 -3.87 4.57
CA TYR A 247 15.57 -2.78 3.71
C TYR A 247 14.56 -3.26 2.66
N LEU A 248 14.80 -4.45 2.13
CA LEU A 248 13.92 -5.14 1.18
C LEU A 248 12.50 -5.39 1.74
N PHE A 249 12.33 -5.39 3.07
CA PHE A 249 11.03 -5.59 3.71
C PHE A 249 10.23 -4.30 3.92
N GLY A 250 10.86 -3.13 3.73
CA GLY A 250 10.21 -1.83 3.87
C GLY A 250 10.70 -1.02 5.06
N LEU A 251 10.17 0.21 5.19
CA LEU A 251 10.49 1.16 6.24
C LEU A 251 9.28 2.08 6.53
N TRP A 252 9.25 2.69 7.71
CA TRP A 252 8.47 3.90 7.90
C TRP A 252 8.99 5.01 7.00
N ASP A 253 8.07 5.78 6.42
CA ASP A 253 8.40 6.91 5.56
C ASP A 253 8.60 8.20 6.37
N PRO A 254 9.84 8.75 6.41
CA PRO A 254 10.13 9.97 7.15
C PRO A 254 9.44 11.22 6.61
N MET A 255 9.03 11.21 5.34
CA MET A 255 8.35 12.34 4.71
C MET A 255 6.88 12.46 5.14
N CYS A 256 6.31 11.40 5.72
CA CYS A 256 4.94 11.37 6.21
C CYS A 256 4.92 11.39 7.76
N ILE A 257 5.42 12.48 8.35
CA ILE A 257 5.49 12.69 9.80
C ILE A 257 4.38 13.62 10.28
N ASP A 258 3.81 13.34 11.45
CA ASP A 258 2.84 14.22 12.08
C ASP A 258 3.47 15.28 12.99
N LYS A 259 2.64 16.15 13.57
CA LYS A 259 3.09 17.20 14.50
C LYS A 259 3.67 16.68 15.81
N SER A 260 3.41 15.43 16.16
CA SER A 260 3.91 14.78 17.38
C SER A 260 5.22 14.03 17.14
N GLY A 261 5.72 14.02 15.90
CA GLY A 261 6.94 13.34 15.52
C GLY A 261 6.76 11.87 15.12
N TYR A 262 5.53 11.39 14.91
CA TYR A 262 5.29 10.01 14.49
C TYR A 262 5.15 9.90 12.97
N TYR A 263 5.84 8.92 12.39
CA TYR A 263 5.64 8.53 11.00
C TYR A 263 4.27 7.87 10.83
N ARG A 264 3.61 8.16 9.71
CA ARG A 264 2.20 7.82 9.46
C ARG A 264 1.98 6.92 8.25
N ARG A 265 3.02 6.74 7.43
CA ARG A 265 3.03 5.87 6.25
C ARG A 265 4.13 4.83 6.34
N LEU A 266 3.76 3.55 6.24
CA LEU A 266 4.72 2.45 6.09
C LEU A 266 4.80 2.08 4.61
N VAL A 267 6.01 1.97 4.07
CA VAL A 267 6.21 1.60 2.66
C VAL A 267 6.97 0.29 2.56
N ILE A 268 6.38 -0.68 1.87
CA ILE A 268 6.95 -2.00 1.61
C ILE A 268 7.37 -2.15 0.15
N GLN A 269 8.39 -2.97 -0.12
CA GLN A 269 8.85 -3.19 -1.49
C GLN A 269 7.88 -4.12 -2.23
N GLN A 270 7.52 -3.76 -3.47
CA GLN A 270 6.61 -4.57 -4.29
C GLN A 270 7.10 -6.01 -4.44
N ALA A 271 8.41 -6.20 -4.67
CA ALA A 271 9.00 -7.52 -4.83
C ALA A 271 8.79 -8.44 -3.61
N THR A 272 8.80 -7.87 -2.40
CA THR A 272 8.54 -8.61 -1.17
C THR A 272 7.07 -8.97 -1.05
N LEU A 273 6.17 -8.01 -1.34
CA LEU A 273 4.73 -8.24 -1.24
C LEU A 273 4.24 -9.28 -2.25
N GLU A 274 4.70 -9.21 -3.50
CA GLU A 274 4.47 -10.23 -4.52
C GLU A 274 5.02 -11.60 -4.10
N GLY A 275 6.21 -11.63 -3.51
CA GLY A 275 6.82 -12.85 -2.99
C GLY A 275 5.94 -13.51 -1.93
N ILE A 276 5.39 -12.73 -0.99
CA ILE A 276 4.46 -13.21 0.04
C ILE A 276 3.17 -13.74 -0.58
N LEU A 277 2.58 -13.01 -1.52
CA LEU A 277 1.34 -13.40 -2.18
C LEU A 277 1.49 -14.70 -3.00
N SER A 278 2.66 -14.90 -3.61
CA SER A 278 2.93 -16.08 -4.44
C SER A 278 2.89 -17.41 -3.67
N TRP A 279 3.06 -17.39 -2.34
CA TRP A 279 2.98 -18.60 -1.50
C TRP A 279 1.61 -19.27 -1.60
N SER A 280 0.52 -18.50 -1.43
CA SER A 280 -0.82 -19.05 -1.59
C SER A 280 -1.17 -19.38 -3.04
N ALA A 281 -0.59 -18.67 -4.00
CA ALA A 281 -0.86 -18.87 -5.43
C ALA A 281 -0.23 -20.15 -6.01
N GLN A 282 0.92 -20.60 -5.50
CA GLN A 282 1.58 -21.81 -6.00
C GLN A 282 0.85 -23.09 -5.60
N GLY A 283 0.06 -23.05 -4.53
CA GLY A 283 -0.59 -24.22 -3.95
C GLY A 283 0.40 -25.18 -3.31
N HIS A 284 -0.03 -25.84 -2.23
CA HIS A 284 0.78 -26.84 -1.55
C HIS A 284 -0.03 -28.14 -1.44
N PRO A 285 0.49 -29.28 -1.95
CA PRO A 285 -0.25 -30.54 -1.91
C PRO A 285 -0.71 -30.89 -0.50
N GLY A 286 -2.01 -31.10 -0.33
CA GLY A 286 -2.62 -31.46 0.95
C GLY A 286 -2.76 -30.31 1.95
N VAL A 287 -2.50 -29.06 1.57
CA VAL A 287 -2.73 -27.88 2.42
C VAL A 287 -3.87 -27.03 1.82
N PRO A 288 -4.91 -26.69 2.59
CA PRO A 288 -5.98 -25.82 2.13
C PRO A 288 -5.45 -24.43 1.73
N VAL A 289 -5.97 -23.87 0.63
CA VAL A 289 -5.56 -22.53 0.14
C VAL A 289 -5.79 -21.44 1.19
N GLU A 290 -6.85 -21.55 1.98
CA GLU A 290 -7.16 -20.61 3.06
C GLU A 290 -6.09 -20.61 4.16
N GLU A 291 -5.48 -21.76 4.45
CA GLU A 291 -4.38 -21.84 5.41
C GLU A 291 -3.13 -21.14 4.85
N LEU A 292 -2.82 -21.34 3.56
CA LEU A 292 -1.71 -20.67 2.89
C LEU A 292 -1.91 -19.15 2.84
N GLN A 293 -3.13 -18.68 2.58
CA GLN A 293 -3.47 -17.26 2.59
C GLN A 293 -3.28 -16.65 3.99
N LYS A 294 -3.73 -17.35 5.05
CA LYS A 294 -3.49 -16.92 6.44
C LYS A 294 -2.01 -16.88 6.78
N GLU A 295 -1.22 -17.83 6.29
CA GLU A 295 0.23 -17.84 6.49
C GLU A 295 0.93 -16.69 5.75
N SER A 296 0.50 -16.36 4.52
CA SER A 296 0.98 -15.18 3.80
C SER A 296 0.66 -13.89 4.56
N ALA A 297 -0.56 -13.76 5.08
CA ALA A 297 -0.97 -12.61 5.89
C ALA A 297 -0.17 -12.49 7.19
N ALA A 298 0.07 -13.62 7.87
CA ALA A 298 0.95 -13.68 9.04
C ALA A 298 2.34 -13.14 8.72
N VAL A 299 2.92 -13.56 7.60
CA VAL A 299 4.26 -13.10 7.19
C VAL A 299 4.26 -11.63 6.80
N LEU A 300 3.22 -11.11 6.14
CA LEU A 300 3.10 -9.68 5.88
C LEU A 300 3.05 -8.87 7.19
N ALA A 301 2.26 -9.30 8.18
CA ALA A 301 2.22 -8.66 9.50
C ALA A 301 3.62 -8.67 10.16
N GLY A 302 4.33 -9.80 10.12
CA GLY A 302 5.70 -9.88 10.61
C GLY A 302 6.69 -8.99 9.84
N VAL A 303 6.52 -8.85 8.52
CA VAL A 303 7.30 -7.92 7.67
C VAL A 303 7.07 -6.47 8.08
N MET A 304 5.82 -6.08 8.36
CA MET A 304 5.51 -4.73 8.84
C MET A 304 6.18 -4.44 10.19
N LEU A 305 6.19 -5.42 11.11
CA LEU A 305 6.90 -5.31 12.39
C LEU A 305 8.41 -5.20 12.20
N MET A 306 9.01 -6.01 11.32
CA MET A 306 10.45 -5.93 11.02
C MET A 306 10.84 -4.58 10.41
N ALA A 307 10.03 -4.07 9.47
CA ALA A 307 10.23 -2.77 8.84
C ALA A 307 10.16 -1.64 9.88
N SER A 308 9.16 -1.70 10.75
CA SER A 308 9.00 -0.76 11.87
C SER A 308 10.18 -0.81 12.81
N GLY A 309 10.57 -2.00 13.28
CA GLY A 309 11.65 -2.13 14.24
C GLY A 309 13.05 -1.78 13.69
N LEU A 310 13.20 -1.72 12.36
CA LEU A 310 14.42 -1.25 11.72
C LEU A 310 14.47 0.28 11.62
N SER A 311 13.34 0.91 11.27
CA SER A 311 13.26 2.36 11.01
C SER A 311 12.89 3.20 12.23
N GLY A 312 12.20 2.59 13.21
CA GLY A 312 11.55 3.28 14.31
C GLY A 312 10.33 4.09 13.87
N ARG A 313 9.39 4.36 14.78
CA ARG A 313 8.14 5.09 14.47
C ARG A 313 8.28 6.61 14.38
N GLY A 314 9.48 7.16 14.50
CA GLY A 314 9.69 8.61 14.49
C GLY A 314 11.12 9.03 14.87
N PRO A 315 11.43 10.34 14.76
CA PRO A 315 12.69 10.88 15.25
C PRO A 315 12.84 10.62 16.76
N GLY A 316 13.99 10.09 17.15
CA GLY A 316 14.26 9.74 18.56
C GLY A 316 13.77 8.36 18.99
N ALA A 317 13.30 7.52 18.07
CA ALA A 317 13.06 6.10 18.36
C ALA A 317 14.31 5.45 18.98
N VAL A 318 14.14 4.70 20.07
CA VAL A 318 15.25 4.07 20.81
C VAL A 318 16.13 3.20 19.90
N GLN A 319 15.49 2.55 18.91
CA GLN A 319 16.16 1.71 17.92
C GLN A 319 17.16 2.49 17.05
N ALA A 320 16.95 3.79 16.84
CA ALA A 320 17.85 4.62 16.04
C ALA A 320 19.24 4.81 16.69
N GLY A 321 19.36 4.59 18.01
CA GLY A 321 20.63 4.64 18.74
C GLY A 321 21.36 3.30 18.84
N LEU A 322 20.77 2.20 18.38
CA LEU A 322 21.36 0.86 18.47
C LEU A 322 22.27 0.57 17.27
N SER A 323 23.32 -0.21 17.52
CA SER A 323 24.11 -0.77 16.43
C SER A 323 23.29 -1.82 15.67
N LEU A 324 23.59 -2.04 14.38
CA LEU A 324 22.95 -3.12 13.61
C LEU A 324 23.18 -4.50 14.25
N ALA A 325 24.34 -4.71 14.89
CA ALA A 325 24.66 -5.96 15.56
C ALA A 325 23.75 -6.23 16.78
N ASP A 326 23.30 -5.18 17.47
CA ASP A 326 22.36 -5.28 18.60
C ASP A 326 20.90 -5.30 18.14
N LEU A 327 20.59 -4.57 17.07
CA LEU A 327 19.24 -4.41 16.55
C LEU A 327 18.72 -5.70 15.91
N LEU A 328 19.52 -6.37 15.07
CA LEU A 328 19.08 -7.54 14.31
C LEU A 328 18.64 -8.73 15.20
N PRO A 329 19.37 -9.10 16.26
CA PRO A 329 18.91 -10.15 17.18
C PRO A 329 17.60 -9.79 17.89
N ARG A 330 17.39 -8.51 18.24
CA ARG A 330 16.13 -8.05 18.83
C ARG A 330 14.97 -8.19 17.85
N ILE A 331 15.18 -7.79 16.59
CA ILE A 331 14.21 -7.96 15.51
C ILE A 331 13.84 -9.42 15.30
N ALA A 332 14.83 -10.31 15.23
CA ALA A 332 14.58 -11.74 15.10
C ALA A 332 13.78 -12.29 16.29
N SER A 333 14.12 -11.88 17.52
CA SER A 333 13.47 -12.32 18.75
C SER A 333 11.99 -11.93 18.80
N TYR A 334 11.63 -10.65 18.65
CA TYR A 334 10.23 -10.26 18.75
C TYR A 334 9.40 -10.82 17.58
N ARG A 335 9.99 -10.97 16.39
CA ARG A 335 9.34 -11.59 15.23
C ARG A 335 8.98 -13.04 15.53
N ASP A 336 9.92 -13.80 16.07
CA ASP A 336 9.69 -15.20 16.37
C ASP A 336 8.70 -15.37 17.54
N ASN A 337 8.72 -14.47 18.54
CA ASN A 337 7.70 -14.39 19.60
C ASN A 337 6.30 -14.08 19.05
N PHE A 338 6.20 -13.11 18.13
CA PHE A 338 4.94 -12.77 17.45
C PHE A 338 4.38 -13.97 16.70
N TYR A 339 5.21 -14.67 15.94
CA TYR A 339 4.77 -15.86 15.22
C TYR A 339 4.38 -17.03 16.13
N GLN A 340 5.12 -17.26 17.21
CA GLN A 340 4.77 -18.28 18.20
C GLN A 340 3.41 -17.98 18.83
N TRP A 341 3.17 -16.72 19.23
CA TRP A 341 1.87 -16.28 19.70
C TRP A 341 0.77 -16.57 18.66
N LEU A 342 0.99 -16.19 17.40
CA LEU A 342 0.00 -16.38 16.36
C LEU A 342 -0.33 -17.86 16.11
N ILE A 343 0.67 -18.75 16.14
CA ILE A 343 0.46 -20.20 16.02
C ILE A 343 -0.51 -20.72 17.09
N THR A 344 -0.45 -20.20 18.33
CA THR A 344 -1.38 -20.60 19.39
C THR A 344 -2.84 -20.23 19.14
N ARG A 345 -3.10 -19.28 18.22
CA ARG A 345 -4.44 -18.81 17.85
C ARG A 345 -5.05 -19.58 16.69
N LEU A 346 -4.27 -20.42 16.01
CA LEU A 346 -4.74 -21.16 14.83
C LEU A 346 -5.60 -22.38 15.24
N PRO A 347 -6.50 -22.82 14.35
CA PRO A 347 -7.22 -24.09 14.51
C PRO A 347 -6.24 -25.25 14.71
N ASP A 348 -6.68 -26.29 15.44
CA ASP A 348 -5.80 -27.37 15.89
C ASP A 348 -5.01 -28.02 14.73
N ASP A 349 -5.66 -28.38 13.63
CA ASP A 349 -4.96 -29.03 12.50
C ASP A 349 -3.88 -28.13 11.87
N HIS A 350 -4.21 -26.85 11.63
CA HIS A 350 -3.28 -25.85 11.11
C HIS A 350 -2.13 -25.60 12.09
N ARG A 351 -2.44 -25.46 13.39
CA ARG A 351 -1.46 -25.27 14.47
C ARG A 351 -0.47 -26.42 14.52
N HIS A 352 -0.93 -27.66 14.63
CA HIS A 352 -0.05 -28.84 14.72
C HIS A 352 0.84 -28.99 13.48
N ARG A 353 0.32 -28.64 12.30
CA ARG A 353 1.11 -28.62 11.06
C ARG A 353 2.24 -27.59 11.12
N LEU A 354 1.94 -26.36 11.52
CA LEU A 354 2.94 -25.30 11.63
C LEU A 354 3.93 -25.52 12.78
N GLU A 355 3.53 -26.16 13.88
CA GLU A 355 4.45 -26.56 14.95
C GLU A 355 5.45 -27.62 14.47
N LYS A 356 4.98 -28.66 13.77
CA LYS A 356 5.85 -29.67 13.14
C LYS A 356 6.77 -29.04 12.10
N GLU A 357 6.24 -28.12 11.28
CA GLU A 357 7.06 -27.37 10.34
C GLU A 357 8.13 -26.54 11.07
N ALA A 358 7.75 -25.81 12.11
CA ALA A 358 8.65 -24.96 12.87
C ALA A 358 9.78 -25.76 13.53
N GLN A 359 9.48 -26.95 14.06
CA GLN A 359 10.50 -27.88 14.56
C GLN A 359 11.44 -28.37 13.45
N ARG A 360 10.90 -28.71 12.27
CA ARG A 360 11.73 -29.18 11.14
C ARG A 360 12.60 -28.07 10.57
N LEU A 361 12.06 -26.86 10.41
CA LEU A 361 12.72 -25.74 9.77
C LEU A 361 13.48 -24.84 10.74
N GLN A 362 13.36 -25.09 12.05
CA GLN A 362 13.95 -24.35 13.17
C GLN A 362 13.53 -22.87 13.20
N GLN A 363 12.34 -22.55 12.67
CA GLN A 363 11.77 -21.21 12.66
C GLN A 363 10.24 -21.29 12.43
N PRO A 364 9.42 -20.47 13.12
CA PRO A 364 7.98 -20.44 12.89
C PRO A 364 7.64 -19.79 11.54
N PHE A 365 6.54 -20.25 10.91
CA PHE A 365 6.17 -19.93 9.52
C PHE A 365 7.33 -20.13 8.53
N GLY A 366 8.13 -21.18 8.76
CA GLY A 366 9.38 -21.37 8.06
C GLY A 366 9.22 -21.67 6.57
N GLY A 367 8.10 -22.25 6.16
CA GLY A 367 7.78 -22.54 4.76
C GLY A 367 7.71 -21.27 3.93
N VAL A 368 6.78 -20.38 4.27
CA VAL A 368 6.57 -19.09 3.59
C VAL A 368 7.84 -18.24 3.61
N ARG A 369 8.54 -18.19 4.75
CA ARG A 369 9.79 -17.43 4.88
C ARG A 369 10.89 -17.96 3.96
N ARG A 370 11.06 -19.28 3.86
CA ARG A 370 12.03 -19.89 2.93
C ARG A 370 11.63 -19.61 1.48
N HIS A 371 10.34 -19.73 1.16
CA HIS A 371 9.80 -19.44 -0.16
C HIS A 371 10.17 -18.04 -0.65
N ILE A 372 9.84 -17.03 0.15
CA ILE A 372 10.14 -15.62 -0.16
C ILE A 372 11.65 -15.41 -0.32
N ASN A 373 12.46 -15.93 0.61
CA ASN A 373 13.91 -15.79 0.54
C ASN A 373 14.51 -16.44 -0.72
N MET A 374 13.99 -17.61 -1.14
CA MET A 374 14.42 -18.26 -2.38
C MET A 374 14.04 -17.44 -3.61
N LEU A 375 12.81 -16.92 -3.67
CA LEU A 375 12.36 -16.07 -4.78
C LEU A 375 13.19 -14.79 -4.91
N LEU A 376 13.46 -14.11 -3.79
CA LEU A 376 14.26 -12.89 -3.78
C LEU A 376 15.73 -13.17 -4.12
N ALA A 377 16.29 -14.30 -3.67
CA ALA A 377 17.63 -14.74 -4.04
C ALA A 377 17.75 -15.05 -5.54
N ASP A 378 16.75 -15.71 -6.12
CA ASP A 378 16.69 -16.00 -7.56
C ASP A 378 16.57 -14.70 -8.39
N ARG A 379 15.68 -13.77 -8.00
CA ARG A 379 15.59 -12.44 -8.62
C ARG A 379 16.94 -11.70 -8.58
N ARG A 380 17.62 -11.71 -7.43
CA ARG A 380 18.96 -11.13 -7.28
C ARG A 380 19.98 -11.80 -8.20
N ALA A 381 20.00 -13.13 -8.25
CA ALA A 381 20.95 -13.89 -9.08
C ALA A 381 20.77 -13.57 -10.57
N ARG A 382 19.52 -13.50 -11.06
CA ARG A 382 19.23 -13.11 -12.45
C ARG A 382 19.68 -11.69 -12.76
N GLN A 383 19.46 -10.74 -11.85
CA GLN A 383 19.89 -9.36 -12.05
C GLN A 383 21.43 -9.27 -12.13
N VAL A 384 22.14 -9.88 -11.18
CA VAL A 384 23.61 -9.91 -11.18
C VAL A 384 24.14 -10.56 -12.46
N GLY A 385 23.56 -11.68 -12.89
CA GLY A 385 23.95 -12.40 -14.10
C GLY A 385 23.63 -11.66 -15.41
N SER A 386 22.69 -10.71 -15.40
CA SER A 386 22.40 -9.85 -16.55
C SER A 386 23.34 -8.65 -16.70
N VAL A 387 24.13 -8.35 -15.66
CA VAL A 387 25.08 -7.22 -15.62
C VAL A 387 26.52 -7.67 -15.91
N THR A 388 26.79 -8.98 -15.80
CA THR A 388 28.04 -9.64 -16.24
C THR A 388 27.96 -10.09 -17.69
#